data_AF-A0A4S8PCB2-F1
#
_entry.id   AF-A0A4S8PCB2-F1
#
_cell.length_a   1.000
_cell.length_b   1.000
_cell.length_c   1.000
_cell.angle_alpha   90.00
_cell.angle_beta   90.00
_cell.angle_gamma   90.00
#
_symmetry.space_group_name_H-M   'P 1'
#
loop_
_entity.id
_entity.type
_entity.pdbx_description
1 polymer ?
#
loop_
_entity_poly.entity_id
_entity_poly.type
_entity_poly.pdbx_seq_one_letter_code
_entity_poly.pdbx_strand_id
1 'polypeptide(L)'
;MTRTPSVDSTDQPPAPPEGMDLDTQWTALTPVGVAANIPLWEDRSARAAEIRLRDGALLGTVTATGAGPSLVLNLVLDTVAVAEHGEDWVTSQLRHAKFRLAHKWGKVSATREREATT
;
A
#
# COMPACT_ATOMS: atom_id res chain seq x y z
N MET A 1 37.18 -17.23 -6.41
CA MET A 1 35.81 -17.75 -6.60
C MET A 1 34.87 -16.78 -5.90
N THR A 2 34.21 -15.92 -6.66
CA THR A 2 33.33 -14.87 -6.13
C THR A 2 32.02 -15.52 -5.72
N ARG A 3 31.76 -15.63 -4.41
CA ARG A 3 30.43 -15.98 -3.88
C ARG A 3 29.52 -14.79 -4.19
N THR A 4 28.68 -14.91 -5.22
CA THR A 4 27.50 -14.06 -5.38
C THR A 4 26.67 -14.21 -4.11
N PRO A 5 26.30 -13.12 -3.41
CA PRO A 5 25.34 -13.25 -2.32
C PRO A 5 24.03 -13.74 -2.93
N SER A 6 23.64 -14.98 -2.59
CA SER A 6 22.30 -15.47 -2.82
C SER A 6 21.36 -14.51 -2.11
N VAL A 7 20.59 -13.73 -2.88
CA VAL A 7 19.53 -12.89 -2.33
C VAL A 7 18.58 -13.85 -1.64
N ASP A 8 18.59 -13.80 -0.31
CA ASP A 8 17.78 -14.65 0.55
C ASP A 8 16.33 -14.55 0.06
N SER A 9 15.80 -15.63 -0.51
CA SER A 9 14.46 -15.67 -1.12
C SER A 9 13.34 -15.64 -0.07
N THR A 10 13.65 -15.14 1.13
CA THR A 10 12.77 -15.07 2.29
C THR A 10 12.20 -13.66 2.50
N ASP A 11 12.40 -12.69 1.61
CA ASP A 11 11.73 -11.37 1.66
C ASP A 11 10.71 -11.17 0.51
N GLN A 12 10.27 -12.25 -0.14
CA GLN A 12 9.30 -12.14 -1.21
C GLN A 12 7.90 -11.82 -0.61
N PRO A 13 7.21 -10.77 -1.10
CA PRO A 13 5.86 -10.47 -0.65
C PRO A 13 4.90 -11.63 -0.98
N PRO A 14 3.75 -11.71 -0.29
CA PRO A 14 2.71 -12.70 -0.57
C PRO A 14 2.30 -12.64 -2.05
N ALA A 15 1.60 -13.67 -2.52
CA ALA A 15 1.05 -13.64 -3.87
C ALA A 15 0.19 -12.38 -4.07
N PRO A 16 0.32 -11.69 -5.23
CA PRO A 16 -0.51 -10.54 -5.55
C PRO A 16 -1.99 -10.90 -5.48
N PRO A 17 -2.85 -9.99 -4.96
CA PRO A 17 -4.28 -10.03 -5.23
C PRO A 17 -4.54 -10.00 -6.75
N GLU A 18 -5.64 -10.61 -7.19
CA GLU A 18 -6.01 -10.64 -8.61
C GLU A 18 -6.16 -9.22 -9.17
N GLY A 19 -5.49 -8.94 -10.29
CA GLY A 19 -5.55 -7.63 -10.95
C GLY A 19 -4.78 -6.51 -10.26
N MET A 20 -3.98 -6.81 -9.22
CA MET A 20 -3.16 -5.81 -8.51
C MET A 20 -1.67 -6.04 -8.72
N ASP A 21 -0.94 -4.93 -8.86
CA ASP A 21 0.52 -4.93 -8.96
C ASP A 21 1.14 -4.43 -7.64
N LEU A 22 2.32 -4.94 -7.29
CA LEU A 22 3.06 -4.43 -6.14
C LEU A 22 3.54 -3.01 -6.46
N ASP A 23 3.09 -2.03 -5.70
CA ASP A 23 3.59 -0.66 -5.82
C ASP A 23 4.89 -0.49 -5.02
N THR A 24 4.85 -0.83 -3.74
CA THR A 24 5.98 -0.66 -2.82
C THR A 24 5.82 -1.57 -1.60
N GLN A 25 6.84 -1.64 -0.76
CA GLN A 25 6.79 -2.31 0.53
C GLN A 25 7.63 -1.56 1.57
N TRP A 26 7.28 -1.67 2.85
CA TRP A 26 8.09 -1.12 3.94
C TRP A 26 8.07 -2.04 5.15
N THR A 27 9.03 -1.83 6.05
CA THR A 27 9.11 -2.55 7.33
C THR A 27 8.60 -1.67 8.46
N ALA A 28 7.76 -2.21 9.33
CA ALA A 28 7.27 -1.56 10.54
C ALA A 28 7.34 -2.51 11.75
N LEU A 29 7.59 -1.97 12.95
CA LEU A 29 7.49 -2.76 14.18
C LEU A 29 6.02 -2.92 14.57
N THR A 30 5.56 -4.14 14.73
CA THR A 30 4.24 -4.47 15.30
C THR A 30 4.20 -4.08 16.79
N PRO A 31 3.02 -3.98 17.41
CA PRO A 31 2.93 -3.65 18.84
C PRO A 31 3.63 -4.66 19.76
N VAL A 32 3.80 -5.90 19.30
CA VAL A 32 4.53 -6.95 20.02
C VAL A 32 6.05 -6.90 19.79
N GLY A 33 6.55 -5.86 19.10
CA GLY A 33 7.98 -5.63 18.88
C GLY A 33 8.60 -6.44 17.75
N VAL A 34 7.79 -7.06 16.89
CA VAL A 34 8.26 -7.86 15.76
C VAL A 34 8.26 -7.01 14.49
N ALA A 35 9.34 -7.05 13.71
CA ALA A 35 9.39 -6.37 12.42
C ALA A 35 8.49 -7.10 11.40
N ALA A 36 7.54 -6.37 10.81
CA ALA A 36 6.65 -6.84 9.76
C ALA A 36 6.97 -6.14 8.43
N ASN A 37 7.05 -6.92 7.35
CA ASN A 37 7.12 -6.39 5.98
C ASN A 37 5.68 -6.22 5.46
N ILE A 38 5.39 -5.01 4.97
CA ILE A 38 4.07 -4.54 4.60
C ILE A 38 4.10 -4.15 3.11
N PRO A 39 3.72 -5.06 2.19
CA PRO A 39 3.45 -4.72 0.80
C PRO A 39 2.19 -3.86 0.63
N LEU A 40 2.28 -2.92 -0.31
CA LEU A 40 1.18 -2.16 -0.87
C LEU A 40 0.93 -2.64 -2.30
N TRP A 41 -0.23 -3.24 -2.51
CA TRP A 41 -0.74 -3.67 -3.80
C TRP A 41 -1.67 -2.59 -4.35
N GLU A 42 -1.59 -2.32 -5.64
CA GLU A 42 -2.35 -1.26 -6.30
C GLU A 42 -3.06 -1.82 -7.54
N ASP A 43 -4.36 -1.56 -7.64
CA ASP A 43 -5.09 -1.56 -8.90
C ASP A 43 -5.19 -0.12 -9.42
N ARG A 44 -4.39 0.20 -10.44
CA ARG A 44 -4.37 1.53 -11.07
C ARG A 44 -5.66 1.84 -11.83
N SER A 45 -6.32 0.82 -12.36
CA SER A 45 -7.54 0.97 -13.15
C SER A 45 -8.73 1.27 -12.23
N ALA A 46 -8.85 0.52 -11.14
CA ALA A 46 -9.89 0.74 -10.13
C ALA A 46 -9.56 1.87 -9.14
N ARG A 47 -8.31 2.39 -9.15
CA ARG A 47 -7.79 3.32 -8.13
C ARG A 47 -8.03 2.81 -6.71
N ALA A 48 -7.71 1.54 -6.54
CA ALA A 48 -7.81 0.83 -5.27
C ALA A 48 -6.42 0.33 -4.87
N ALA A 49 -6.22 0.15 -3.58
CA ALA A 49 -5.01 -0.43 -3.06
C ALA A 49 -5.30 -1.27 -1.83
N GLU A 50 -4.53 -2.33 -1.66
CA GLU A 50 -4.57 -3.22 -0.51
C GLU A 50 -3.22 -3.21 0.20
N ILE A 51 -3.28 -3.16 1.52
CA ILE A 51 -2.10 -3.26 2.36
C ILE A 51 -2.18 -4.59 3.07
N ARG A 52 -1.15 -5.42 2.92
CA ARG A 52 -1.13 -6.76 3.48
C ARG A 52 0.12 -6.96 4.32
N LEU A 53 0.10 -7.96 5.18
CA LEU A 53 1.27 -8.52 5.82
C LEU A 53 1.89 -9.60 4.94
N ARG A 54 3.11 -10.01 5.30
CA ARG A 54 3.85 -11.05 4.59
C ARG A 54 3.11 -12.38 4.50
N ASP A 55 2.36 -12.76 5.54
CA ASP A 55 1.54 -13.97 5.57
C ASP A 55 0.27 -13.87 4.72
N GLY A 56 0.03 -12.72 4.08
CA GLY A 56 -1.12 -12.45 3.25
C GLY A 56 -2.30 -11.83 3.99
N ALA A 57 -2.20 -11.64 5.31
CA ALA A 57 -3.26 -11.01 6.10
C ALA A 57 -3.50 -9.56 5.65
N LEU A 58 -4.76 -9.21 5.43
CA LEU A 58 -5.16 -7.87 5.01
C LEU A 58 -5.13 -6.93 6.22
N LEU A 59 -4.39 -5.82 6.13
CA LEU A 59 -4.42 -4.76 7.13
C LEU A 59 -5.56 -3.76 6.84
N GLY A 60 -5.83 -3.54 5.56
CA GLY A 60 -6.93 -2.71 5.11
C GLY A 60 -6.77 -2.27 3.66
N THR A 61 -7.74 -1.47 3.22
CA THR A 61 -7.84 -1.01 1.84
C THR A 61 -7.86 0.51 1.77
N VAL A 62 -7.37 1.02 0.64
CA VAL A 62 -7.44 2.43 0.26
C VAL A 62 -8.15 2.53 -1.07
N THR A 63 -9.19 3.34 -1.15
CA THR A 63 -9.90 3.60 -2.41
C THR A 63 -9.87 5.09 -2.71
N ALA A 64 -9.70 5.43 -3.99
CA ALA A 64 -9.77 6.80 -4.46
C ALA A 64 -11.13 7.07 -5.12
N THR A 65 -11.77 8.16 -4.74
CA THR A 65 -12.91 8.73 -5.46
C THR A 65 -12.57 10.13 -5.97
N GLY A 66 -13.17 10.53 -7.09
CA GLY A 66 -12.86 11.79 -7.76
C GLY A 66 -11.54 11.77 -8.55
N ALA A 67 -11.11 12.93 -9.02
CA ALA A 67 -9.88 13.12 -9.78
C ALA A 67 -9.31 14.53 -9.54
N GLY A 68 -8.02 14.73 -9.83
CA GLY A 68 -7.44 16.07 -9.74
C GLY A 68 -7.44 16.62 -8.32
N PRO A 69 -7.73 17.91 -8.15
CA PRO A 69 -7.77 18.55 -6.83
C PRO A 69 -8.91 18.01 -5.95
N SER A 70 -9.88 17.27 -6.52
CA SER A 70 -11.00 16.66 -5.80
C SER A 70 -10.78 15.17 -5.47
N LEU A 71 -9.53 14.69 -5.57
CA LEU A 71 -9.21 13.31 -5.20
C LEU A 71 -9.41 13.09 -3.69
N VAL A 72 -10.30 12.18 -3.32
CA VAL A 72 -10.56 11.78 -1.94
C VAL A 72 -10.10 10.34 -1.74
N LEU A 73 -9.31 10.10 -0.70
CA LEU A 73 -8.84 8.77 -0.32
C LEU A 73 -9.57 8.27 0.91
N ASN A 74 -10.35 7.21 0.73
CA ASN A 74 -11.09 6.52 1.78
C ASN A 74 -10.25 5.34 2.30
N LEU A 75 -10.20 5.21 3.62
CA LEU A 75 -9.49 4.16 4.34
C LEU A 75 -10.51 3.20 4.95
N VAL A 76 -10.34 1.91 4.72
CA VAL A 76 -11.13 0.87 5.41
C VAL A 76 -10.16 -0.07 6.10
N LEU A 77 -10.26 -0.15 7.43
CA LEU A 77 -9.43 -1.05 8.23
C LEU A 77 -10.03 -2.46 8.21
N ASP A 78 -9.16 -3.46 8.18
CA ASP A 78 -9.58 -4.84 8.39
C ASP A 78 -9.81 -5.11 9.89
N THR A 79 -10.97 -5.66 10.23
CA THR A 79 -11.36 -5.87 11.63
C THR A 79 -10.56 -6.98 12.31
N VAL A 80 -10.08 -7.97 11.55
CA VAL A 80 -9.22 -9.05 12.07
C VAL A 80 -7.84 -8.49 12.38
N ALA A 81 -7.25 -7.73 11.46
CA ALA A 81 -5.97 -7.06 11.70
C ALA A 81 -6.04 -6.08 12.89
N VAL A 82 -7.16 -5.36 13.06
CA VAL A 82 -7.37 -4.49 14.23
C VAL A 82 -7.42 -5.30 15.52
N ALA A 83 -8.06 -6.46 15.51
CA ALA A 83 -8.10 -7.34 16.69
C ALA A 83 -6.72 -7.93 17.03
N GLU A 84 -5.91 -8.26 16.02
CA GLU A 84 -4.60 -8.91 16.20
C GLU A 84 -3.46 -7.92 16.49
N HIS A 85 -3.50 -6.75 15.87
CA HIS A 85 -2.40 -5.77 15.91
C HIS A 85 -2.80 -4.41 16.49
N GLY A 86 -4.05 -4.23 16.90
CA GLY A 86 -4.53 -2.98 17.48
C GLY A 86 -4.82 -1.90 16.44
N GLU A 87 -5.88 -1.13 16.69
CA GLU A 87 -6.39 -0.11 15.78
C GLU A 87 -5.36 0.98 15.47
N ASP A 88 -4.61 1.44 16.47
CA ASP A 88 -3.61 2.52 16.31
C ASP A 88 -2.52 2.12 15.33
N TRP A 89 -2.02 0.89 15.46
CA TRP A 89 -0.96 0.40 14.60
C TRP A 89 -1.44 0.22 13.16
N VAL A 90 -2.60 -0.43 12.97
CA VAL A 90 -3.22 -0.63 11.65
C VAL A 90 -3.52 0.72 10.99
N THR A 91 -4.13 1.66 11.73
CA THR A 91 -4.39 3.02 11.26
C THR A 91 -3.12 3.72 10.80
N SER A 92 -2.02 3.58 11.54
CA SER A 92 -0.73 4.16 11.17
C SER A 92 -0.23 3.65 9.81
N GLN A 93 -0.35 2.34 9.56
CA GLN A 93 0.06 1.75 8.27
C GLN A 93 -0.83 2.22 7.11
N LEU A 94 -2.14 2.31 7.33
CA LEU A 94 -3.08 2.84 6.32
C LEU A 94 -2.83 4.33 6.02
N ARG A 95 -2.51 5.13 7.04
CA ARG A 95 -2.15 6.55 6.84
C ARG A 95 -0.87 6.69 6.02
N HIS A 96 0.13 5.84 6.26
CA HIS A 96 1.37 5.82 5.47
C HIS A 96 1.11 5.47 4.00
N ALA A 97 0.30 4.45 3.74
CA ALA A 97 -0.13 4.11 2.37
C ALA A 97 -0.92 5.26 1.72
N LYS A 98 -1.88 5.85 2.44
CA LYS A 98 -2.67 7.00 1.96
C LYS A 98 -1.79 8.17 1.57
N PHE A 99 -0.78 8.51 2.36
CA PHE A 99 0.14 9.61 2.04
C PHE A 99 0.89 9.36 0.73
N ARG A 100 1.36 8.12 0.51
CA ARG A 100 2.04 7.73 -0.73
C ARG A 100 1.11 7.77 -1.94
N LEU A 101 -0.08 7.19 -1.80
CA LEU A 101 -1.09 7.17 -2.86
C LEU A 101 -1.59 8.57 -3.21
N ALA A 102 -1.76 9.46 -2.23
CA ALA A 102 -2.11 10.86 -2.46
C ALA A 102 -1.07 11.59 -3.31
N HIS A 103 0.22 11.39 -3.00
CA HIS A 103 1.32 11.96 -3.77
C HIS A 103 1.37 11.41 -5.20
N LYS A 104 1.10 10.11 -5.36
CA LYS A 104 1.14 9.42 -6.67
C LYS A 104 -0.06 9.80 -7.54
N TRP A 105 -1.28 9.58 -7.06
CA TRP A 105 -2.52 9.81 -7.81
C TRP A 105 -2.84 11.32 -7.95
N GLY A 106 -2.43 12.14 -7.00
CA GLY A 106 -2.54 13.61 -7.09
C GLY A 106 -1.63 14.21 -8.16
N LYS A 107 -0.37 13.75 -8.28
CA LYS A 107 0.56 14.24 -9.32
C LYS A 107 0.11 13.90 -10.74
N VAL A 108 -0.41 12.69 -10.96
CA VAL A 108 -0.89 12.24 -12.28
C VAL A 108 -2.01 13.12 -12.81
N SER A 109 -2.83 13.68 -11.93
CA SER A 109 -3.94 14.53 -12.34
C SER A 109 -3.50 15.95 -12.72
N ALA A 110 -2.48 16.51 -12.06
CA ALA A 110 -1.94 17.84 -12.39
C ALA A 110 -1.17 17.89 -13.72
N THR A 111 -0.64 16.75 -14.19
CA THR A 111 0.06 16.66 -15.47
C THR A 111 -0.91 16.63 -16.66
N ARG A 112 -2.07 15.97 -16.53
CA ARG A 112 -3.08 15.90 -17.61
C ARG A 112 -3.79 17.23 -17.90
N GLU A 113 -3.91 18.12 -16.92
CA GLU A 113 -4.53 19.44 -17.14
C GLU A 113 -3.65 20.37 -18.00
N ARG A 114 -2.33 20.14 -18.07
CA ARG A 114 -1.44 20.96 -18.91
C ARG A 114 -1.46 20.57 -20.40
N GLU A 115 -1.90 19.37 -20.74
CA GLU A 115 -1.91 18.89 -22.13
C GLU A 115 -3.23 19.19 -22.86
N ALA A 116 -4.29 19.55 -22.13
CA ALA A 116 -5.61 19.88 -22.72
C ALA A 116 -5.77 21.36 -23.11
N THR A 117 -4.70 22.18 -23.04
CA THR A 117 -4.74 23.63 -23.30
C THR A 117 -3.79 24.07 -24.42
N THR A 118 -3.62 23.27 -25.47
CA THR A 118 -2.84 23.68 -26.66
C THR A 118 -3.59 23.34 -27.94
#